data_AF-A0LN38-F1
#
_entry.id   AF-A0LN38-F1
#
_cell.length_a   1.000
_cell.length_b   1.000
_cell.length_c   1.000
_cell.angle_alpha   90.00
_cell.angle_beta   90.00
_cell.angle_gamma   90.00
#
_symmetry.space_group_name_H-M   'P 1'
#
loop_
_entity.id
_entity.type
_entity.pdbx_description
1 polymer ?
#
loop_
_entity_poly.entity_id
_entity_poly.type
_entity_poly.pdbx_seq_one_letter_code
_entity_poly.pdbx_strand_id
1 'polypeptide(L)' 'MHQQEPLPRSLVRPVELYFVCPLKGKSYWTRDWEIAGELKVEENPPGTRRLKGKVSVTCPHCESRHVYATEELVCPLTQT' A
#
# COMPACT_ATOMS: atom_id res chain seq x y z
N MET A 1 21.70 -7.39 27.94
CA MET A 1 20.53 -7.90 27.19
C MET A 1 19.53 -6.76 27.08
N HIS A 2 19.58 -5.94 26.01
CA HIS A 2 18.62 -4.85 25.82
C HIS A 2 17.42 -5.39 25.05
N GLN A 3 16.31 -5.62 25.73
CA GLN A 3 15.03 -5.97 25.10
C GLN A 3 14.41 -4.68 24.55
N GLN A 4 14.41 -4.50 23.24
CA GLN A 4 13.60 -3.47 22.58
C GLN A 4 12.15 -3.95 22.58
N GLU A 5 11.32 -3.34 23.43
CA GLU A 5 9.87 -3.55 23.38
C GLU A 5 9.31 -3.01 22.05
N PRO A 6 8.46 -3.75 21.34
CA PRO A 6 7.86 -3.27 20.10
C PRO A 6 6.99 -2.03 20.40
N LEU A 7 7.15 -0.99 19.58
CA LEU A 7 6.39 0.25 19.69
C LEU A 7 4.87 -0.04 19.77
N PRO A 8 4.11 0.68 20.61
CA PRO A 8 2.66 0.50 20.68
C PRO A 8 2.05 0.80 19.31
N ARG A 9 1.17 -0.09 18.83
CA ARG A 9 0.50 0.00 17.51
C ARG A 9 -0.20 1.36 17.27
N SER A 10 -0.52 2.10 18.33
CA SER A 10 -1.11 3.44 18.30
C SER A 10 -0.19 4.56 17.78
N LEU A 11 1.13 4.34 17.70
CA LEU A 11 2.10 5.35 17.24
C LEU A 11 2.53 5.15 15.78
N VAL A 12 2.13 4.07 15.13
CA VAL A 12 2.35 3.88 13.69
C VAL A 12 1.32 4.74 12.97
N ARG A 13 1.75 5.85 12.36
CA ARG A 13 0.87 6.62 11.47
C ARG A 13 0.34 5.66 10.40
N PRO A 14 -0.99 5.47 10.31
CA PRO A 14 -1.54 4.56 9.32
C PRO A 14 -1.22 5.12 7.93
N VAL A 15 -0.57 4.30 7.12
CA VAL A 15 -0.18 4.66 5.76
C VAL A 15 -1.44 4.77 4.91
N GLU A 16 -1.70 5.94 4.35
CA GLU A 16 -2.83 6.17 3.45
C GLU A 16 -2.45 5.82 2.03
N LEU A 17 -3.23 4.97 1.37
CA LEU A 17 -3.03 4.58 -0.01
C LEU A 17 -3.88 5.42 -0.95
N TYR A 18 -3.24 6.02 -1.94
CA TYR A 18 -3.91 6.66 -3.07
C TYR A 18 -4.22 5.64 -4.16
N PHE A 19 -5.46 5.60 -4.64
CA PHE A 19 -5.86 4.75 -5.76
C PHE A 19 -6.94 5.40 -6.63
N VAL A 20 -7.11 4.89 -7.85
CA VAL A 20 -8.17 5.30 -8.78
C VAL A 20 -9.17 4.16 -8.95
N CYS A 21 -10.46 4.42 -8.69
CA CYS A 21 -11.52 3.44 -8.91
C CYS A 21 -11.65 3.11 -10.40
N PRO A 22 -11.42 1.85 -10.83
CA PRO A 22 -11.44 1.47 -12.25
C PRO A 22 -12.83 1.59 -12.89
N LEU A 23 -13.89 1.52 -12.08
CA LEU A 23 -15.27 1.59 -12.58
C LEU A 23 -15.76 3.03 -12.80
N LYS A 24 -15.17 4.00 -12.11
CA LYS A 24 -15.69 5.38 -12.04
C LYS A 24 -14.66 6.44 -12.42
N GLY A 25 -13.38 6.07 -12.54
CA GLY A 25 -12.27 6.98 -12.85
C GLY A 25 -11.98 8.03 -11.77
N LYS A 26 -12.59 7.91 -10.58
CA LYS A 26 -12.39 8.82 -9.45
C LYS A 26 -11.26 8.33 -8.55
N SER A 27 -10.48 9.26 -8.01
CA SER A 27 -9.38 8.97 -7.09
C SER A 27 -9.78 9.12 -5.62
N TYR A 28 -9.13 8.33 -4.77
CA TYR A 28 -9.42 8.26 -3.33
C TYR A 28 -8.16 7.99 -2.52
N TRP A 29 -8.26 8.35 -1.24
CA TRP A 29 -7.29 8.05 -0.20
C TRP A 29 -7.95 7.14 0.83
N THR A 30 -7.28 6.04 1.21
CA THR A 30 -7.82 5.13 2.23
C THR A 30 -6.73 4.57 3.13
N ARG A 31 -7.07 4.34 4.40
CA ARG A 31 -6.28 3.53 5.35
C ARG A 31 -6.70 2.06 5.34
N ASP A 32 -7.88 1.80 4.79
CA ASP A 32 -8.49 0.48 4.73
C ASP A 32 -8.02 -0.25 3.46
N TRP A 33 -6.79 -0.75 3.54
CA TRP A 33 -6.16 -1.53 2.50
C TRP A 33 -5.39 -2.70 3.11
N GLU A 34 -5.33 -3.79 2.35
CA GLU A 34 -4.70 -5.04 2.76
C GLU A 34 -3.73 -5.52 1.70
N ILE A 35 -2.72 -6.29 2.10
CA ILE A 35 -1.85 -7.00 1.15
C ILE A 35 -2.65 -8.17 0.57
N ALA A 36 -2.75 -8.21 -0.76
CA ALA A 36 -3.36 -9.32 -1.48
C ALA A 36 -2.27 -10.33 -1.87
N GLY A 37 -1.99 -11.26 -0.95
CA GLY A 37 -0.97 -12.30 -1.13
C GLY A 37 0.36 -11.93 -0.45
N GLU A 38 1.46 -11.99 -1.21
CA GLU A 38 2.80 -11.70 -0.70
C GLU A 38 3.34 -10.36 -1.24
N LEU A 39 4.07 -9.64 -0.41
CA LEU A 39 4.94 -8.54 -0.83
C LEU A 39 6.39 -9.03 -0.87
N LYS A 40 7.09 -8.77 -1.97
CA LYS A 40 8.51 -9.07 -2.15
C LYS A 40 9.24 -7.84 -2.63
N VAL A 41 10.47 -7.66 -2.17
CA VAL A 41 11.38 -6.67 -2.73
C VAL A 41 12.21 -7.39 -3.79
N GLU A 42 12.06 -6.98 -5.04
CA GLU A 42 12.90 -7.44 -6.14
C GLU A 42 14.03 -6.43 -6.36
N GLU A 43 15.25 -6.94 -6.43
CA GLU A 43 16.44 -6.16 -6.78
C GLU A 43 16.67 -6.30 -8.28
N ASN A 44 16.51 -5.20 -9.02
CA ASN A 44 16.81 -5.12 -10.44
C ASN A 44 18.22 -4.53 -10.64
N PRO A 45 19.12 -5.22 -11.34
CA PRO A 45 20.36 -4.62 -11.82
C PRO A 45 20.04 -3.41 -12.72
N PRO A 46 20.67 -2.24 -12.55
CA PRO A 46 21.76 -1.89 -11.65
C PRO A 46 21.25 -1.28 -10.32
N GLY A 47 21.07 -2.12 -9.28
CA GLY A 47 20.87 -1.67 -7.89
C GLY A 47 19.52 -1.04 -7.54
N THR A 48 18.51 -1.09 -8.41
CA THR A 48 17.19 -0.55 -8.11
C THR A 48 16.35 -1.60 -7.35
N ARG A 49 15.73 -1.21 -6.24
CA ARG A 49 14.80 -2.07 -5.50
C ARG A 49 13.37 -1.71 -5.88
N ARG A 50 12.56 -2.70 -6.23
CA ARG A 50 11.13 -2.51 -6.52
C ARG A 50 10.31 -3.38 -5.60
N LEU A 51 9.26 -2.80 -5.03
CA LEU A 51 8.28 -3.56 -4.29
C LEU A 51 7.35 -4.24 -5.30
N LYS A 52 7.27 -5.55 -5.23
CA LYS A 52 6.40 -6.41 -6.04
C LYS A 52 5.37 -7.07 -5.16
N GLY A 53 4.13 -7.01 -5.62
CA GLY A 53 3.01 -7.65 -4.98
C GLY A 53 1.73 -6.92 -5.34
N LYS A 54 0.68 -7.24 -4.59
CA LYS A 54 -0.63 -6.65 -4.80
C LYS A 54 -1.19 -6.17 -3.49
N VAL A 55 -1.97 -5.11 -3.56
CA VAL A 55 -2.77 -4.64 -2.44
C VAL A 55 -4.22 -4.59 -2.89
N SER A 56 -5.13 -4.77 -1.93
CA SER A 56 -6.55 -4.67 -2.16
C SER A 56 -7.17 -3.59 -1.32
N VAL A 57 -8.11 -2.86 -1.90
CA VAL A 57 -8.88 -1.79 -1.24
C VAL A 57 -10.36 -2.02 -1.48
N THR A 58 -11.19 -1.67 -0.50
CA THR A 58 -12.63 -1.54 -0.71
C THR A 58 -12.92 -0.12 -1.16
N CYS A 59 -13.43 0.06 -2.38
CA CYS A 59 -13.73 1.41 -2.86
C CYS A 59 -15.01 1.93 -2.19
N PRO A 60 -14.99 3.11 -1.53
CA PRO A 60 -16.16 3.65 -0.86
C PRO A 60 -17.26 4.13 -1.82
N HIS A 61 -16.99 4.18 -3.13
CA HIS A 61 -17.92 4.72 -4.11
C HIS A 61 -18.65 3.65 -4.94
N CYS A 62 -17.98 2.57 -5.32
CA CYS A 62 -18.60 1.45 -6.02
C CYS A 62 -18.78 0.22 -5.11
N GLU A 63 -18.37 0.32 -3.86
CA GLU A 63 -18.49 -0.70 -2.81
C GLU A 63 -17.82 -2.05 -3.17
N SER A 64 -16.97 -2.02 -4.21
CA SER A 64 -16.31 -3.20 -4.73
C SER A 64 -14.86 -3.26 -4.23
N ARG A 65 -14.37 -4.49 -4.02
CA ARG A 65 -12.96 -4.73 -3.74
C ARG A 65 -12.17 -4.63 -5.04
N HIS A 66 -11.12 -3.84 -5.03
CA HIS A 66 -10.19 -3.69 -6.15
C HIS A 66 -8.80 -4.14 -5.74
N VAL A 67 -8.06 -4.74 -6.67
CA VAL A 67 -6.70 -5.23 -6.45
C VAL A 67 -5.79 -4.49 -7.41
N TYR A 68 -4.73 -3.89 -6.89
CA TYR A 68 -3.75 -3.11 -7.64
C TYR A 68 -2.36 -3.71 -7.45
N ALA A 69 -1.55 -3.70 -8.51
CA ALA A 69 -0.14 -4.00 -8.36
C ALA A 69 0.56 -2.84 -7.65
N THR A 70 1.54 -3.13 -6.81
CA THR A 70 2.34 -2.09 -6.11
C THR A 70 3.04 -1.11 -7.06
N GLU A 71 3.26 -1.52 -8.31
CA GLU A 71 3.88 -0.71 -9.37
C GLU A 71 2.91 0.28 -10.03
N GLU A 72 1.61 0.06 -9.90
CA GLU A 72 0.55 0.95 -10.42
C GLU A 72 0.18 2.03 -9.40
N LEU A 73 0.69 1.90 -8.17
CA LEU A 73 0.36 2.75 -7.04
C LEU A 73 1.46 3.78 -6.78
N VAL A 74 1.03 4.96 -6.34
CA VAL A 74 1.95 5.98 -5.83
C VAL A 74 2.47 5.51 -4.48
N CYS A 75 3.78 5.62 -4.26
CA CYS A 75 4.36 5.30 -2.96
C CYS A 75 3.78 6.26 -1.90
N PRO A 76 3.09 5.74 -0.87
CA PRO A 76 2.43 6.59 0.11
C PRO A 76 3.42 7.31 1.04
N LEU A 77 4.70 6.91 1.03
CA LEU A 77 5.77 7.51 1.84
C LEU A 77 6.55 8.62 1.11
N THR A 78 6.32 8.81 -0.19
CA THR A 78 7.02 9.85 -0.98
C THR A 78 6.26 11.17 -1.07
N GLN A 79 5.07 11.26 -0.47
CA GLN A 79 4.35 12.54 -0.36
C GLN A 79 4.83 13.28 0.89
N THR A 80 5.89 14.06 0.69
CA THR A 80 6.39 15.09 1.62
C THR A 80 5.93 16.46 1.22
#